data_AF-A0A9E0CS20-F1
#
_entry.id   AF-A0A9E0CS20-F1
#
_cell.length_a   1.000
_cell.length_b   1.000
_cell.length_c   1.000
_cell.angle_alpha   90.00
_cell.angle_beta   90.00
_cell.angle_gamma   90.00
#
_symmetry.space_group_name_H-M   'P 1'
#
loop_
_entity.id
_entity.type
_entity.pdbx_description
1 polymer ?
#
loop_
_entity_poly.entity_id
_entity_poly.type
_entity_poly.pdbx_seq_one_letter_code
_entity_poly.pdbx_strand_id
1 'polypeptide(L)' 'EHIPVLDTVYTDNVTFEMIVPVEEVGSVEKKFMEASMGKAVLEKGEETYYAEIDGKISYDL' A
#
# COMPACT_ATOMS: atom_id res chain seq x y z
N GLU A 1 -9.46 -6.21 -7.36
CA GLU A 1 -8.12 -6.02 -6.77
C GLU A 1 -8.31 -5.60 -5.32
N HIS A 2 -7.78 -6.39 -4.39
CA HIS A 2 -7.85 -6.15 -2.95
C HIS A 2 -6.42 -5.93 -2.48
N ILE A 3 -6.08 -4.69 -2.13
CA ILE A 3 -4.76 -4.33 -1.63
C ILE A 3 -4.86 -4.24 -0.11
N PRO A 4 -4.14 -5.08 0.65
CA PRO A 4 -4.21 -5.02 2.08
C PRO A 4 -3.55 -3.76 2.64
N VAL A 5 -4.25 -3.08 3.53
CA VAL A 5 -3.74 -1.95 4.32
C VAL A 5 -3.20 -2.51 5.63
N LEU A 6 -1.93 -2.22 5.94
CA LEU A 6 -1.24 -2.68 7.15
C LEU A 6 -1.53 -1.76 8.33
N ASP A 7 -1.44 -0.45 8.11
CA ASP A 7 -1.73 0.56 9.12
C ASP A 7 -2.30 1.84 8.48
N THR A 8 -3.01 2.63 9.28
CA THR A 8 -3.51 3.94 8.89
C THR A 8 -3.34 4.93 10.04
N VAL A 9 -2.50 5.94 9.83
CA VAL A 9 -2.26 6.99 10.81
C VAL A 9 -3.01 8.25 10.40
N TYR A 10 -3.92 8.71 11.27
CA TYR A 10 -4.74 9.91 11.05
C TYR A 10 -4.09 11.12 11.72
N THR A 11 -3.45 12.00 10.94
CA THR A 11 -2.95 13.32 11.37
C THR A 11 -3.58 14.42 10.50
N ASP A 12 -2.93 15.59 10.36
CA ASP A 12 -3.33 16.60 9.36
C ASP A 12 -3.31 16.03 7.93
N ASN A 13 -2.52 14.98 7.70
CA ASN A 13 -2.58 14.11 6.52
C ASN A 13 -2.80 12.65 6.95
N VAL A 14 -3.46 11.87 6.10
CA VAL A 14 -3.62 10.42 6.31
C VAL A 14 -2.46 9.70 5.64
N THR A 15 -1.74 8.89 6.41
CA THR A 15 -0.68 8.02 5.89
C THR A 15 -1.15 6.58 5.91
N PHE A 16 -0.99 5.89 4.77
CA PHE A 16 -1.30 4.47 4.62
C PHE A 16 0.01 3.70 4.47
N GLU A 17 0.13 2.59 5.20
CA GLU A 17 1.13 1.57 4.93
C GLU A 17 0.44 0.36 4.32
N MET A 18 0.97 -0.16 3.21
CA MET A 18 0.31 -1.18 2.39
C MET A 18 1.33 -2.18 1.86
N ILE A 19 0.95 -3.47 1.79
CA ILE A 19 1.69 -4.44 0.97
C ILE A 19 0.99 -4.55 -0.37
N VAL A 20 1.77 -4.37 -1.44
CA VAL A 20 1.28 -4.40 -2.81
C VAL A 20 2.01 -5.53 -3.56
N PRO A 21 1.28 -6.44 -4.23
CA PRO A 21 1.91 -7.39 -5.15
C PRO A 21 2.81 -6.65 -6.15
N VAL A 22 4.04 -7.14 -6.37
CA VAL A 22 5.04 -6.47 -7.22
C VAL A 22 4.50 -6.16 -8.62
N GLU A 23 3.68 -7.06 -9.17
CA GLU A 23 3.01 -6.92 -10.46
C GLU A 23 1.93 -5.82 -10.51
N GLU A 24 1.36 -5.45 -9.35
CA GLU A 24 0.32 -4.42 -9.25
C GLU A 24 0.87 -3.03 -8.90
N VAL A 25 2.13 -2.89 -8.46
CA VAL A 25 2.71 -1.62 -8.00
C VAL A 25 2.42 -0.45 -8.94
N GLY A 26 2.69 -0.60 -10.24
CA GLY A 26 2.47 0.47 -11.21
C GLY A 26 0.98 0.83 -11.41
N SER A 27 0.06 -0.13 -11.25
CA SER A 27 -1.38 0.13 -11.34
C SER A 27 -1.87 0.89 -10.10
N VAL A 28 -1.35 0.55 -8.93
CA VAL A 28 -1.65 1.20 -7.65
C VAL A 28 -1.14 2.63 -7.64
N GLU A 29 0.12 2.86 -8.02
CA GLU A 29 0.70 4.20 -8.12
C GLU A 29 -0.16 5.11 -9.00
N LYS A 30 -0.54 4.62 -10.20
CA LYS A 30 -1.39 5.34 -11.13
C LYS A 30 -2.74 5.71 -10.50
N LYS A 31 -3.41 4.76 -9.85
CA LYS A 31 -4.72 5.00 -9.19
C LYS A 31 -4.61 6.07 -8.10
N PHE A 32 -3.56 6.04 -7.29
CA PHE A 32 -3.34 7.06 -6.26
C PHE A 32 -3.04 8.43 -6.86
N MET A 33 -2.25 8.51 -7.94
CA MET A 33 -2.01 9.76 -8.65
C MET A 33 -3.31 10.35 -9.22
N GLU A 34 -4.15 9.53 -9.86
CA GLU A 34 -5.43 9.97 -10.42
C GLU A 34 -6.42 10.41 -9.32
N ALA A 35 -6.59 9.60 -8.29
CA ALA A 35 -7.54 9.85 -7.20
C ALA A 35 -7.16 11.08 -6.36
N SER A 36 -5.86 11.32 -6.17
CA SER A 36 -5.35 12.46 -5.39
C SER A 36 -5.14 13.73 -6.22
N MET A 37 -5.43 13.70 -7.53
CA MET A 37 -5.05 14.77 -8.46
C MET A 37 -3.55 15.12 -8.37
N GLY A 38 -2.71 14.09 -8.23
CA GLY A 38 -1.25 14.19 -8.12
C GLY A 38 -0.73 14.74 -6.79
N LYS A 39 -1.56 14.80 -5.74
CA LYS A 39 -1.17 15.33 -4.43
C LYS A 39 -0.66 14.26 -3.46
N ALA A 40 -0.98 12.99 -3.70
CA ALA A 40 -0.46 11.90 -2.87
C ALA A 40 1.05 11.80 -3.05
N VAL A 41 1.76 11.59 -1.94
CA VAL A 41 3.17 11.23 -1.95
C VAL A 41 3.25 9.73 -1.74
N LEU A 42 3.98 9.04 -2.63
CA LEU A 42 4.17 7.59 -2.58
C LEU A 42 5.66 7.32 -2.32
N GLU A 43 5.93 6.48 -1.32
CA GLU A 43 7.28 6.01 -1.00
C GLU A 43 7.30 4.49 -1.13
N LYS A 44 8.27 3.95 -1.88
CA LYS A 44 8.44 2.51 -2.04
C LYS A 44 9.22 1.96 -0.85
N GLY A 45 8.59 1.09 -0.07
CA GLY A 45 9.23 0.34 1.01
C GLY A 45 10.12 -0.80 0.48
N GLU A 46 10.57 -1.66 1.40
CA GLU A 46 11.36 -2.84 1.06
C GLU A 46 10.51 -3.91 0.35
N GLU A 47 11.09 -4.58 -0.64
CA GLU A 47 10.44 -5.73 -1.28
C GLU A 47 10.58 -6.96 -0.39
N THR A 48 9.45 -7.57 -0.02
CA THR A 48 9.40 -8.75 0.85
C THR A 48 8.39 -9.78 0.35
N TYR A 49 8.45 -10.98 0.93
CA TYR A 49 7.41 -11.99 0.78
C TYR A 49 6.35 -11.80 1.88
N TYR A 50 5.09 -11.98 1.50
CA TYR A 50 3.97 -11.93 2.42
C TYR A 50 2.98 -13.06 2.16
N ALA A 51 2.19 -13.39 3.17
CA ALA A 51 1.09 -14.32 3.11
C ALA A 51 -0.14 -13.69 3.77
N GLU A 52 -1.31 -13.97 3.22
CA GLU A 52 -2.58 -13.69 3.88
C GLU A 52 -3.07 -14.95 4.59
N ILE A 53 -3.22 -14.88 5.92
CA ILE A 53 -3.65 -15.99 6.78
C ILE A 53 -4.88 -15.50 7.57
N ASP A 54 -6.04 -16.11 7.32
CA ASP A 54 -7.30 -15.75 7.97
C ASP A 54 -7.63 -14.23 7.92
N GLY A 55 -7.36 -13.60 6.78
CA GLY A 55 -7.59 -12.15 6.56
C GLY A 55 -6.55 -11.24 7.21
N LYS A 56 -5.44 -11.79 7.74
CA LYS A 56 -4.31 -11.03 8.28
C LYS A 56 -3.10 -11.18 7.37
N ILE A 57 -2.37 -10.10 7.17
CA ILE A 57 -1.11 -10.13 6.45
C ILE A 57 0.02 -10.48 7.41
N SER A 58 0.78 -11.52 7.06
CA SER A 58 2.07 -11.89 7.66
C SER A 58 3.14 -11.64 6.61
N TYR A 59 4.23 -10.99 6.98
CA TYR A 59 5.33 -10.69 6.06
C TYR A 59 6.66 -10.82 6.80
N ASP A 60 7.72 -11.13 6.06
CA ASP A 60 9.07 -11.19 6.62
C ASP A 60 9.64 -9.77 6.73
N LEU A 61 10.15 -9.42 7.92
CA LEU A 61 10.90 -8.19 8.23
C LEU A 61 12.38 -8.51 8.40
#